data_AF-A0A2D4F578-F1
#
_entry.id   AF-A0A2D4F578-F1
#
_cell.length_a   1.000
_cell.length_b   1.000
_cell.length_c   1.000
_cell.angle_alpha   90.00
_cell.angle_beta   90.00
_cell.angle_gamma   90.00
#
_symmetry.space_group_name_H-M   'P 1'
#
loop_
_entity.id
_entity.type
_entity.pdbx_description
1 polymer ?
#
loop_
_entity_poly.entity_id
_entity_poly.type
_entity_poly.pdbx_seq_one_letter_code
_entity_poly.pdbx_strand_id
1 'polypeptide(L)'
;GDNQGVKFLRRFKQLLNPAQVFDLMNGGPHLGLRLFQKFDTFRILVCGGDGSVGWVLSEIDNLSLHKQCQLGVLPLGTGNDLARVLGWGSACDDDTQLPQILEKLERASTKMLD
;
A
#
# COMPACT_ATOMS: atom_id res chain seq x y z
N GLY A 1 14.40 -15.50 7.72
CA GLY A 1 13.40 -15.21 6.68
C GLY A 1 12.18 -14.75 7.41
N ASP A 2 12.06 -13.45 7.58
CA ASP A 2 11.48 -12.87 8.79
C ASP A 2 9.97 -12.71 8.67
N ASN A 3 9.21 -13.18 9.67
CA ASN A 3 7.74 -13.20 9.73
C ASN A 3 7.13 -11.78 9.82
N GLN A 4 7.86 -10.75 9.38
CA GLN A 4 7.49 -9.34 9.45
C GLN A 4 6.25 -9.06 8.61
N GLY A 5 6.12 -9.61 7.41
CA GLY A 5 4.92 -9.44 6.59
C GLY A 5 3.64 -9.88 7.32
N VAL A 6 3.68 -11.00 8.03
CA VAL A 6 2.54 -11.51 8.82
C VAL A 6 2.27 -10.63 10.05
N LYS A 7 3.31 -10.15 10.74
CA LYS A 7 3.18 -9.22 11.87
C LYS A 7 2.50 -7.92 11.43
N PHE A 8 2.99 -7.32 10.34
CA PHE A 8 2.43 -6.11 9.76
C PHE A 8 0.99 -6.31 9.33
N LEU A 9 0.69 -7.40 8.60
CA LEU A 9 -0.68 -7.73 8.19
C LEU A 9 -1.64 -7.84 9.39
N ARG A 10 -1.21 -8.53 10.45
CA ARG A 10 -1.99 -8.65 11.69
C ARG A 10 -2.19 -7.30 12.36
N ARG A 11 -1.16 -6.45 12.38
CA ARG A 11 -1.21 -5.12 12.96
C ARG A 11 -2.14 -4.19 12.17
N PHE A 12 -2.08 -4.21 10.83
CA PHE A 12 -3.02 -3.48 9.99
C PHE A 12 -4.47 -3.94 10.22
N LYS A 13 -4.74 -5.23 10.39
CA LYS A 13 -6.09 -5.73 10.71
C LYS A 13 -6.59 -5.31 12.10
N GLN A 14 -5.69 -4.89 13.01
CA GLN A 14 -6.07 -4.31 14.30
C GLN A 14 -6.32 -2.81 14.22
N LEU A 15 -5.63 -2.11 13.32
CA LEU A 15 -5.72 -0.65 13.15
C LEU A 15 -6.82 -0.24 12.16
N LEU A 16 -7.05 -1.06 11.13
CA LEU A 16 -8.03 -0.86 10.06
C LEU A 16 -9.08 -1.97 10.11
N ASN A 17 -10.19 -1.77 9.39
CA ASN A 17 -11.16 -2.84 9.21
C ASN A 17 -10.48 -4.01 8.46
N PRO A 18 -10.54 -5.26 8.97
CA PRO A 18 -9.91 -6.41 8.33
C PRO A 18 -10.39 -6.66 6.89
N ALA A 19 -11.57 -6.16 6.50
CA ALA A 19 -12.06 -6.19 5.13
C ALA A 19 -11.31 -5.24 4.17
N GLN A 20 -10.53 -4.29 4.68
CA GLN A 20 -9.70 -3.36 3.91
C GLN A 20 -8.24 -3.84 3.78
N VAL A 21 -7.85 -4.89 4.50
CA VAL A 21 -6.47 -5.39 4.52
C VAL A 21 -6.38 -6.64 3.66
N PHE A 22 -5.72 -6.50 2.52
CA PHE A 22 -5.55 -7.56 1.53
C PHE A 22 -4.11 -8.07 1.53
N ASP A 23 -3.96 -9.38 1.40
CA ASP A 23 -2.66 -10.02 1.25
C ASP A 23 -2.38 -10.25 -0.24
N LEU A 24 -1.34 -9.60 -0.77
CA LEU A 24 -0.94 -9.72 -2.17
C LEU A 24 -0.47 -11.14 -2.51
N MET A 25 0.09 -11.89 -1.56
CA MET A 25 0.50 -13.28 -1.77
C MET A 25 -0.70 -14.22 -1.80
N ASN A 26 -1.81 -13.83 -1.18
CA ASN A 26 -3.02 -14.65 -1.05
C ASN A 26 -4.23 -13.95 -1.69
N GLY A 27 -4.27 -13.95 -3.03
CA GLY A 27 -5.38 -13.42 -3.83
C GLY A 27 -5.06 -12.17 -4.66
N GLY A 28 -3.87 -11.59 -4.49
CA GLY A 28 -3.39 -10.49 -5.30
C GLY A 28 -4.12 -9.15 -5.08
N PRO A 29 -3.73 -8.10 -5.82
CA PRO A 29 -4.31 -6.76 -5.68
C PRO A 29 -5.72 -6.63 -6.29
N HIS A 30 -6.08 -7.52 -7.22
CA HIS A 30 -7.31 -7.44 -8.00
C HIS A 30 -8.57 -7.36 -7.14
N LEU A 31 -8.68 -8.22 -6.13
CA LEU A 31 -9.88 -8.29 -5.27
C LEU A 31 -10.09 -6.97 -4.52
N GLY A 32 -9.02 -6.42 -3.93
CA GLY A 32 -9.07 -5.15 -3.22
C GLY A 32 -9.48 -4.01 -4.16
N LEU A 33 -8.80 -3.88 -5.30
CA LEU A 33 -9.11 -2.82 -6.26
C LEU A 33 -10.54 -2.93 -6.82
N ARG A 34 -11.03 -4.14 -7.11
CA ARG A 34 -12.41 -4.38 -7.55
C ARG A 34 -13.46 -4.01 -6.51
N LEU A 35 -13.18 -4.22 -5.23
CA LEU A 35 -14.09 -3.83 -4.14
C LEU A 35 -14.22 -2.31 -4.05
N PHE A 36 -13.11 -1.59 -4.22
CA PHE A 36 -13.08 -0.14 -4.11
C PHE A 36 -13.33 0.62 -5.44
N GLN A 37 -13.43 -0.08 -6.58
CA GLN A 37 -13.71 0.53 -7.90
C GLN A 37 -15.02 1.35 -7.96
N LYS A 38 -15.95 1.11 -7.02
CA LYS A 38 -17.24 1.81 -6.96
C LYS A 38 -17.17 3.16 -6.23
N PHE A 39 -16.05 3.46 -5.58
CA PHE A 39 -15.85 4.72 -4.88
C PHE A 39 -15.22 5.75 -5.82
N ASP A 40 -15.67 7.01 -5.75
CA ASP A 40 -15.16 8.10 -6.59
C ASP A 40 -13.65 8.34 -6.39
N THR A 41 -13.18 8.29 -5.15
CA THR A 41 -11.74 8.40 -4.82
C THR A 41 -11.41 7.52 -3.62
N PHE A 42 -10.26 6.84 -3.66
CA PHE A 42 -9.78 6.04 -2.54
C PHE A 42 -8.24 6.00 -2.51
N ARG A 43 -7.69 5.86 -1.29
CA ARG A 43 -6.26 5.63 -1.07
C ARG A 43 -5.97 4.17 -0.82
N ILE A 44 -4.85 3.72 -1.35
CA ILE A 44 -4.28 2.41 -1.07
C ILE A 44 -2.87 2.57 -0.53
N LEU A 45 -2.50 1.71 0.40
CA LEU A 45 -1.15 1.60 0.93
C LEU A 45 -0.57 0.25 0.51
N VAL A 46 0.43 0.27 -0.36
CA VAL A 46 1.13 -0.94 -0.76
C VAL A 46 2.31 -1.16 0.16
N CYS A 47 2.26 -2.21 0.96
CA CYS A 47 3.32 -2.56 1.91
C CYS A 47 4.20 -3.65 1.30
N GLY A 48 5.42 -3.31 0.92
CA GLY A 48 6.31 -4.24 0.21
C GLY A 48 7.50 -3.55 -0.43
N GLY A 49 8.21 -4.27 -1.28
CA GLY A 49 9.25 -3.72 -2.15
C GLY A 49 8.72 -3.32 -3.53
N ASP A 50 9.63 -2.91 -4.40
CA ASP A 50 9.31 -2.39 -5.74
C ASP A 50 8.48 -3.35 -6.61
N GLY A 51 8.73 -4.67 -6.51
CA GLY A 51 7.97 -5.69 -7.25
C GLY A 51 6.49 -5.75 -6.86
N SER A 52 6.17 -5.60 -5.56
CA SER A 52 4.78 -5.56 -5.09
C SER A 52 4.07 -4.29 -5.54
N VAL A 53 4.78 -3.14 -5.51
CA VAL A 53 4.25 -1.85 -5.98
C VAL A 53 3.96 -1.89 -7.47
N GLY A 54 4.90 -2.38 -8.28
CA GLY A 54 4.72 -2.52 -9.73
C GLY A 54 3.56 -3.44 -10.10
N TRP A 55 3.35 -4.52 -9.35
CA TRP A 55 2.21 -5.42 -9.55
C TRP A 55 0.88 -4.70 -9.28
N VAL A 56 0.78 -3.95 -8.18
CA VAL A 56 -0.42 -3.17 -7.86
C VAL A 56 -0.69 -2.09 -8.91
N LEU A 57 0.35 -1.36 -9.34
CA LEU A 57 0.24 -0.35 -10.41
C LEU A 57 -0.28 -0.94 -11.72
N SER A 58 0.23 -2.11 -12.12
CA SER A 58 -0.24 -2.81 -13.32
C SER A 58 -1.72 -3.17 -13.22
N GLU A 59 -2.19 -3.57 -12.03
CA GLU A 59 -3.59 -3.92 -11.82
C GLU A 59 -4.51 -2.67 -11.81
N ILE A 60 -4.04 -1.56 -11.27
CA ILE A 60 -4.73 -0.26 -11.34
C ILE A 60 -4.91 0.18 -12.79
N ASP A 61 -3.88 0.02 -13.61
CA ASP A 61 -3.92 0.34 -15.04
C ASP A 61 -4.91 -0.54 -15.79
N ASN A 62 -4.87 -1.86 -15.55
CA ASN A 62 -5.83 -2.82 -16.10
C ASN A 62 -7.29 -2.48 -15.75
N LEU A 63 -7.53 -1.97 -14.54
CA LEU A 63 -8.87 -1.56 -14.08
C LEU A 63 -9.20 -0.10 -14.43
N SER A 64 -8.29 0.63 -15.09
CA SER A 64 -8.44 2.05 -15.42
C SER A 64 -8.73 2.95 -14.21
N LEU A 65 -8.18 2.62 -13.04
CA LEU A 65 -8.43 3.30 -11.77
C LEU A 65 -7.46 4.47 -11.49
N HIS A 66 -6.59 4.82 -12.43
CA HIS A 66 -5.53 5.84 -12.28
C HIS A 66 -6.05 7.24 -11.86
N LYS A 67 -7.31 7.58 -12.16
CA LYS A 67 -7.91 8.88 -11.74
C LYS A 67 -8.53 8.85 -10.34
N GLN A 68 -8.94 7.67 -9.88
CA GLN A 68 -9.67 7.50 -8.62
C GLN A 68 -8.74 6.99 -7.50
N CYS A 69 -7.72 6.23 -7.86
CA CYS A 69 -6.83 5.56 -6.94
C CYS A 69 -5.60 6.41 -6.62
N GLN A 70 -5.36 6.61 -5.33
CA GLN A 70 -4.19 7.31 -4.81
C GLN A 70 -3.29 6.29 -4.12
N LEU A 71 -2.13 6.00 -4.71
CA LEU A 71 -1.22 4.97 -4.22
C LEU A 71 -0.16 5.57 -3.29
N GLY A 72 -0.09 5.03 -2.07
CA GLY A 72 1.02 5.22 -1.15
C GLY A 72 1.86 3.96 -1.05
N VAL A 73 3.17 4.12 -0.86
CA VAL A 73 4.10 3.00 -0.71
C VAL A 73 4.61 2.99 0.73
N LEU A 74 4.40 1.85 1.41
CA LEU A 74 5.10 1.54 2.65
C LEU A 74 6.26 0.58 2.32
N PRO A 75 7.48 1.11 2.23
CA PRO A 75 8.65 0.29 1.95
C PRO A 75 8.90 -0.75 3.06
N LEU A 76 8.80 -2.04 2.74
CA LEU A 76 9.11 -3.14 3.66
C LEU A 76 10.31 -3.93 3.13
N GLY A 77 11.41 -3.98 3.91
CA GLY A 77 12.63 -4.72 3.55
C GLY A 77 13.73 -3.85 2.93
N THR A 78 14.62 -4.42 2.11
CA THR A 78 15.87 -3.75 1.70
C THR A 78 15.83 -3.08 0.31
N GLY A 79 14.86 -3.44 -0.55
CA GLY A 79 14.71 -2.93 -1.92
C GLY A 79 13.50 -2.01 -2.06
N ASN A 80 13.72 -0.71 -1.80
CA ASN A 80 12.68 0.31 -1.65
C ASN A 80 13.01 1.56 -2.46
N ASP A 81 13.53 1.37 -3.67
CA ASP A 81 14.04 2.48 -4.47
C ASP A 81 12.90 3.37 -4.95
N LEU A 82 11.73 2.81 -5.29
CA LEU A 82 10.52 3.60 -5.60
C LEU A 82 10.07 4.43 -4.40
N ALA A 83 10.09 3.90 -3.18
CA ALA A 83 9.68 4.66 -2.00
C ALA A 83 10.62 5.85 -1.72
N ARG A 84 11.93 5.69 -1.96
CA ARG A 84 12.90 6.79 -1.86
C ARG A 84 12.69 7.84 -2.95
N VAL A 85 12.53 7.40 -4.20
CA VAL A 85 12.30 8.30 -5.35
C VAL A 85 11.01 9.09 -5.19
N LEU A 86 9.93 8.44 -4.71
CA LEU A 86 8.63 9.06 -4.52
C LEU A 86 8.52 9.86 -3.21
N GLY A 87 9.57 9.90 -2.39
CA GLY A 87 9.62 10.67 -1.15
C GLY A 87 8.80 10.07 0.01
N TRP A 88 8.42 8.80 -0.07
CA TRP A 88 7.74 8.07 1.01
C TRP A 88 8.69 7.62 2.13
N GLY A 89 10.00 7.62 1.86
CA GLY A 89 11.04 7.43 2.86
C GLY A 89 11.79 6.10 2.75
N SER A 90 12.55 5.77 3.79
CA SER A 90 13.32 4.53 3.91
C SER A 90 12.46 3.37 4.45
N ALA A 91 13.02 2.16 4.42
CA ALA A 91 12.40 0.94 4.95
C ALA A 91 11.76 1.15 6.33
N CYS A 92 10.54 0.62 6.49
CA CYS A 92 9.83 0.57 7.76
C CYS A 92 9.95 -0.85 8.32
N ASP A 93 10.89 -1.05 9.24
CA ASP A 93 11.12 -2.35 9.86
C ASP A 93 10.40 -2.52 11.21
N ASP A 94 9.75 -1.46 11.70
CA ASP A 94 9.11 -1.42 13.03
C ASP A 94 7.58 -1.22 12.94
N ASP A 95 6.81 -2.22 13.41
CA ASP A 95 5.35 -2.20 13.33
C ASP A 95 4.70 -1.15 14.26
N THR A 96 5.45 -0.60 15.22
CA THR A 96 4.96 0.47 16.10
C THR A 96 4.78 1.80 15.36
N GLN A 97 5.43 1.97 14.20
CA GLN A 97 5.27 3.16 13.37
C GLN A 97 4.04 3.11 12.46
N LEU A 98 3.40 1.95 12.31
CA LEU A 98 2.22 1.78 11.45
C LEU A 98 1.08 2.77 11.72
N PRO A 99 0.69 3.05 12.98
CA PRO A 99 -0.36 4.04 13.26
C PRO A 99 0.01 5.44 12.77
N GLN A 100 1.28 5.85 12.93
CA GLN A 100 1.75 7.16 12.49
C GLN A 100 1.79 7.26 10.97
N ILE A 101 2.14 6.16 10.29
CA ILE A 101 2.16 6.07 8.82
C ILE A 101 0.74 6.11 8.26
N LEU A 102 -0.20 5.41 8.90
CA LEU A 102 -1.62 5.48 8.53
C LEU A 102 -2.18 6.90 8.70
N GLU A 103 -1.88 7.56 9.82
CA GLU A 103 -2.29 8.95 10.03
C GLU A 103 -1.66 9.89 8.99
N LYS A 104 -0.38 9.69 8.67
CA LYS A 104 0.29 10.41 7.59
C LYS A 104 -0.36 10.17 6.24
N LEU A 105 -0.71 8.92 5.91
CA LEU A 105 -1.38 8.57 4.66
C LEU A 105 -2.78 9.20 4.57
N GLU A 106 -3.51 9.23 5.68
CA GLU A 106 -4.82 9.88 5.77
C GLU A 106 -4.72 11.40 5.59
N ARG A 107 -3.63 12.01 6.08
CA ARG A 107 -3.35 13.45 5.94
C ARG A 107 -2.53 13.81 4.69
N ALA A 108 -1.98 12.84 3.96
CA ALA A 108 -1.07 13.08 2.85
C ALA A 108 -1.76 13.80 1.69
N SER A 109 -1.05 14.77 1.11
CA SER A 109 -1.46 15.42 -0.12
C SER A 109 -1.08 14.55 -1.31
N THR A 110 -1.96 14.45 -2.30
CA THR A 110 -1.68 13.73 -3.53
C THR A 110 -0.77 14.51 -4.44
N LYS A 111 0.30 13.86 -4.89
CA LYS A 111 1.08 14.30 -6.04
C LYS A 111 0.84 13.35 -7.19
N MET A 112 0.60 13.91 -8.37
CA MET A 112 0.69 13.12 -9.60
C MET A 112 2.16 12.75 -9.84
N LEU A 113 2.41 11.49 -10.18
CA LEU A 113 3.65 11.16 -10.88
C LEU A 113 3.51 11.77 -12.28
N ASP A 114 4.43 12.66 -12.64
CA ASP A 114 4.62 13.19 -14.01
C ASP A 114 5.64 12.33 -14.75
#